data_AF-A0A8G1M3W2-F1
#
_entry.id   AF-A0A8G1M3W2-F1
#
_cell.length_a   1.000
_cell.length_b   1.000
_cell.length_c   1.000
_cell.angle_alpha   90.00
_cell.angle_beta   90.00
_cell.angle_gamma   90.00
#
_symmetry.space_group_name_H-M   'P 1'
#
loop_
_entity.id
_entity.type
_entity.pdbx_description
1 polymer ?
#
loop_
_entity_poly.entity_id
_entity_poly.type
_entity_poly.pdbx_seq_one_letter_code
_entity_poly.pdbx_strand_id
1 'polypeptide(L)' 'MAHTCTTCETEFKTAAGLTQHLPLHHNTCGVCNEQFDDTDSLRNHIHSSH' A
#
# COMPACT_ATOMS: atom_id res chain seq x y z
N MET A 1 -11.63 9.85 9.61
CA MET A 1 -11.09 9.63 8.25
C MET A 1 -10.69 8.18 8.19
N ALA A 2 -11.42 7.36 7.43
CA ALA A 2 -11.14 5.93 7.31
C ALA A 2 -10.02 5.75 6.26
N HIS A 3 -9.09 4.84 6.52
CA HIS A 3 -8.00 4.52 5.60
C HIS A 3 -8.32 3.19 4.94
N THR A 4 -9.03 3.24 3.81
CA THR A 4 -9.50 2.04 3.12
C THR A 4 -8.51 1.64 2.05
N CYS A 5 -8.11 0.37 2.02
CA CYS A 5 -7.31 -0.16 0.92
C CYS A 5 -8.20 -0.28 -0.32
N THR A 6 -7.86 0.41 -1.40
CA THR A 6 -8.61 0.39 -2.66
C THR A 6 -8.45 -0.90 -3.46
N THR A 7 -7.57 -1.81 -3.04
CA THR A 7 -7.31 -3.10 -3.71
C THR A 7 -8.18 -4.24 -3.17
N CYS A 8 -8.44 -4.25 -1.85
CA CYS A 8 -9.21 -5.30 -1.17
C CYS A 8 -10.35 -4.74 -0.32
N GLU A 9 -10.59 -3.43 -0.41
CA GLU A 9 -11.65 -2.69 0.27
C GLU A 9 -11.61 -2.84 1.81
N THR A 10 -10.44 -3.22 2.34
CA THR A 10 -10.26 -3.39 3.79
C THR A 10 -10.13 -2.02 4.44
N GLU A 11 -11.00 -1.76 5.42
CA GLU A 11 -11.01 -0.51 6.17
C GLU A 11 -10.03 -0.58 7.35
N PHE A 12 -9.10 0.38 7.40
CA PHE A 12 -8.19 0.55 8.51
C PHE A 12 -8.57 1.80 9.33
N LYS A 13 -8.47 1.65 10.64
CA LYS A 13 -8.70 2.73 11.61
C LYS A 13 -7.58 3.78 11.60
N THR A 14 -6.41 3.44 11.05
CA THR A 14 -5.21 4.29 11.03
C THR A 14 -4.44 4.13 9.73
N ALA A 15 -3.77 5.22 9.30
CA ALA A 15 -2.88 5.21 8.13
C ALA A 15 -1.75 4.17 8.26
N ALA A 16 -1.18 4.01 9.46
CA ALA A 16 -0.13 3.02 9.71
C ALA A 16 -0.60 1.57 9.47
N GLY A 17 -1.85 1.26 9.79
CA GLY A 17 -2.44 -0.05 9.51
C GLY A 17 -2.58 -0.31 8.01
N LEU A 18 -3.01 0.70 7.26
CA LEU A 18 -3.05 0.66 5.80
C LEU A 18 -1.65 0.47 5.22
N THR A 19 -0.66 1.27 5.62
CA THR A 19 0.73 1.20 5.11
C THR A 19 1.37 -0.16 5.36
N GLN A 20 1.15 -0.77 6.53
CA GLN A 20 1.66 -2.11 6.84
C GLN A 20 0.93 -3.20 6.05
N HIS A 21 -0.31 -2.95 5.64
CA HIS A 21 -1.12 -3.86 4.85
C HIS A 21 -0.76 -3.88 3.36
N LEU A 22 -0.35 -2.75 2.76
CA LEU A 22 0.03 -2.65 1.34
C LEU A 22 1.04 -3.72 0.87
N PRO A 23 2.15 -3.99 1.58
CA PRO A 23 3.12 -4.99 1.14
C PRO A 23 2.61 -6.43 1.18
N LEU A 24 1.48 -6.73 1.84
CA LEU A 24 0.89 -8.08 1.89
C LEU A 24 0.15 -8.45 0.58
N HIS A 25 -0.19 -7.47 -0.27
CA HIS A 25 -1.04 -7.69 -1.44
C HIS A 25 -0.32 -8.10 -2.72
N HIS A 26 0.97 -8.44 -2.66
CA HIS A 26 1.81 -8.79 -3.82
C HIS A 26 2.11 -7.56 -4.68
N ASN A 27 3.26 -6.94 -4.39
CA ASN A 27 3.93 -5.97 -5.26
C ASN A 27 3.11 -4.70 -5.57
N THR A 28 2.02 -4.39 -4.84
CA THR A 28 1.14 -3.27 -5.18
C THR A 28 1.15 -2.21 -4.09
N CYS A 29 1.33 -0.94 -4.45
CA CYS A 29 1.27 0.18 -3.52
C CYS A 29 -0.18 0.58 -3.29
N GLY A 30 -0.78 0.29 -2.15
CA GLY A 30 -2.14 0.80 -1.89
C GLY A 30 -2.23 2.23 -1.33
N VAL A 31 -1.26 3.09 -1.63
CA VAL A 31 -1.47 4.56 -1.58
C VAL A 31 -1.95 5.07 -2.94
N CYS A 32 -1.29 4.63 -4.03
CA CYS A 32 -1.58 5.03 -5.41
C CYS A 32 -2.19 3.91 -6.28
N ASN A 33 -2.33 2.70 -5.72
CA ASN A 33 -2.71 1.47 -6.40
C ASN A 33 -1.78 1.04 -7.56
N GLU A 34 -0.53 1.51 -7.58
CA GLU A 34 0.44 1.13 -8.60
C GLU A 34 0.98 -0.29 -8.34
N GLN A 35 1.01 -1.12 -9.39
CA GLN A 35 1.51 -2.48 -9.31
C GLN A 35 2.95 -2.53 -9.82
N PHE A 36 3.79 -3.23 -9.08
CA PHE A 36 5.21 -3.40 -9.33
C PHE A 36 5.52 -4.86 -9.62
N ASP A 37 6.65 -5.13 -10.25
CA ASP A 37 7.10 -6.49 -10.54
C ASP A 37 7.77 -7.14 -9.32
N ASP A 38 8.36 -6.32 -8.43
CA ASP A 38 9.15 -6.76 -7.28
C ASP A 38 8.87 -5.95 -6.01
N THR A 39 9.06 -6.59 -4.85
CA THR A 39 8.87 -5.95 -3.53
C THR A 39 9.89 -4.84 -3.25
N ASP A 40 11.06 -4.90 -3.87
CA ASP A 40 12.09 -3.86 -3.71
C ASP A 40 11.70 -2.55 -4.42
N SER A 41 11.17 -2.67 -5.65
CA SER A 41 10.59 -1.55 -6.40
C SER A 41 9.45 -0.89 -5.65
N LEU A 42 8.56 -1.71 -5.07
CA LEU A 42 7.47 -1.23 -4.21
C LEU A 42 8.01 -0.48 -2.98
N ARG A 43 9.01 -1.02 -2.28
CA ARG A 43 9.61 -0.36 -1.10
C ARG A 43 10.25 0.98 -1.46
N ASN A 44 10.99 1.04 -2.55
CA ASN A 44 11.60 2.29 -3.03
C ASN A 44 10.53 3.30 -3.44
N HIS A 45 9.47 2.86 -4.13
CA HIS A 45 8.35 3.72 -4.47
C HIS A 45 7.69 4.31 -3.22
N ILE A 46 7.38 3.49 -2.21
CA ILE A 46 6.78 3.97 -0.96
C ILE A 46 7.72 4.95 -0.25
N HIS A 47 9.04 4.77 -0.30
CA HIS A 47 10.00 5.67 0.35
C HIS A 47 10.25 6.97 -0.43
N SER A 48 10.17 6.92 -1.76
CA SER A 48 10.52 8.06 -2.62
C SER A 48 9.31 8.87 -3.09
N SER A 49 8.12 8.27 -3.14
CA SER A 49 6.91 8.87 -3.72
C SER A 49 5.83 9.18 -2.68
N HIS A 50 5.94 8.62 -1.47
CA HIS A 50 4.97 8.77 -0.38
C HIS A 50 5.66 9.00 0.97
#